data_AF-A0A268RQA7-F1
#
_entry.id   AF-A0A268RQA7-F1
#
_cell.length_a   1.000
_cell.length_b   1.000
_cell.length_c   1.000
_cell.angle_alpha   90.00
_cell.angle_beta   90.00
_cell.angle_gamma   90.00
#
_symmetry.space_group_name_H-M   'P 1'
#
loop_
_entity.id
_entity.type
_entity.pdbx_description
1 polymer ?
#
loop_
_entity_poly.entity_id
_entity_poly.type
_entity_poly.pdbx_seq_one_letter_code
_entity_poly.pdbx_strand_id
1 'polypeptide(L)'
;MKRKWMVLIASIVAIMLCISVVFYFWHKEQQKKDAVAKYALLEEYSYAGGTLHMEADTSEYDQTGDPNDIELMPTDLTYDLLQRWEAIAEVIPTIDYPEEAVEKEDWLEVFSTLANNRFDMEEASEKLAERV
;
A
#
# COMPACT_ATOMS: atom_id res chain seq x y z
N MET A 1 -25.61 -4.07 54.95
CA MET A 1 -25.32 -4.99 53.81
C MET A 1 -24.52 -6.20 54.31
N LYS A 2 -24.86 -7.44 53.93
CA LYS A 2 -24.14 -8.65 54.40
C LYS A 2 -22.71 -8.64 53.85
N ARG A 3 -21.69 -8.89 54.69
CA ARG A 3 -20.24 -8.86 54.34
C ARG A 3 -19.90 -9.57 53.02
N LYS A 4 -20.57 -10.68 52.72
CA LYS A 4 -20.42 -11.47 51.48
C LYS A 4 -20.78 -10.68 50.20
N TRP A 5 -21.79 -9.81 50.27
CA TRP A 5 -22.21 -8.98 49.14
C TRP A 5 -21.23 -7.83 48.87
N MET A 6 -20.63 -7.25 49.91
CA MET A 6 -19.59 -6.23 49.73
C MET A 6 -18.33 -6.79 49.07
N VAL A 7 -17.92 -8.01 49.43
CA VAL A 7 -16.79 -8.70 48.79
C VAL A 7 -17.10 -9.01 47.32
N LEU A 8 -18.30 -9.52 47.02
CA LEU A 8 -18.72 -9.79 45.64
C LEU A 8 -18.71 -8.53 44.76
N ILE A 9 -19.23 -7.40 45.26
CA ILE A 9 -19.23 -6.13 44.52
C ILE A 9 -17.79 -5.65 44.28
N ALA A 10 -16.93 -5.70 45.30
CA ALA A 10 -15.53 -5.31 45.16
C ALA A 10 -14.78 -6.18 44.13
N SER A 11 -15.03 -7.49 44.11
CA SER A 11 -14.46 -8.41 43.11
C SER A 11 -14.92 -8.08 41.68
N ILE A 12 -16.20 -7.77 41.49
CA ILE A 12 -16.74 -7.40 40.17
C ILE A 12 -16.12 -6.09 39.69
N VAL A 13 -15.99 -5.08 40.56
CA VAL A 13 -15.35 -3.81 40.22
C VAL A 13 -13.88 -4.01 39.85
N ALA A 14 -13.15 -4.84 40.59
CA ALA A 14 -11.76 -5.17 40.27
C ALA A 14 -11.63 -5.85 38.90
N ILE A 15 -12.53 -6.77 38.57
CA ILE A 15 -12.54 -7.45 37.25
C ILE A 15 -12.82 -6.45 36.13
N MET A 16 -13.82 -5.57 36.29
CA MET A 16 -14.13 -4.55 35.28
C MET A 16 -12.95 -3.59 35.04
N LEU A 17 -12.22 -3.22 36.10
CA LEU A 17 -11.00 -2.41 35.98
C LEU A 17 -9.91 -3.17 35.20
N CYS A 18 -9.67 -4.44 35.50
CA CYS A 18 -8.70 -5.26 34.78
C CYS A 18 -9.06 -5.39 33.28
N ILE A 19 -10.33 -5.64 32.94
CA ILE A 19 -10.80 -5.73 31.56
C ILE A 19 -10.58 -4.40 30.83
N SER A 20 -10.89 -3.28 31.48
CA SER A 20 -10.72 -1.94 30.89
C SER A 20 -9.25 -1.64 30.55
N VAL A 21 -8.32 -2.04 31.41
CA VAL A 21 -6.87 -1.88 31.18
C VAL A 21 -6.40 -2.73 30.00
N VAL A 22 -6.81 -4.00 29.95
CA VAL A 22 -6.47 -4.91 28.82
C VAL A 22 -7.03 -4.36 27.52
N PHE A 23 -8.30 -3.93 27.51
CA PHE A 23 -8.95 -3.34 26.35
C PHE A 23 -8.22 -2.08 25.87
N TYR A 24 -7.80 -1.20 26.80
CA TYR A 24 -7.02 -0.01 26.46
C TYR A 24 -5.69 -0.33 25.78
N PHE A 25 -4.92 -1.29 26.31
CA PHE A 25 -3.64 -1.69 25.70
C PHE A 25 -3.85 -2.32 24.32
N TRP A 26 -4.85 -3.19 24.18
CA TRP A 26 -5.18 -3.83 22.91
C TRP A 26 -5.60 -2.79 21.86
N HIS A 27 -6.49 -1.85 22.22
CA HIS A 27 -6.93 -0.80 21.29
C HIS A 27 -5.78 0.12 20.89
N LYS A 28 -4.88 0.46 21.83
CA LYS A 28 -3.67 1.23 21.54
C LYS A 28 -2.71 0.51 20.60
N GLU A 29 -2.58 -0.81 20.73
CA GLU A 29 -1.76 -1.60 19.81
C GLU A 29 -2.37 -1.64 18.41
N GLN A 30 -3.70 -1.78 18.30
CA GLN A 30 -4.39 -1.73 17.01
C GLN A 30 -4.22 -0.37 16.34
N GLN A 31 -4.45 0.74 17.05
CA GLN A 31 -4.24 2.08 16.49
C GLN A 31 -2.83 2.30 15.93
N LYS A 32 -1.80 1.70 16.56
CA LYS A 32 -0.43 1.76 16.03
C LYS A 32 -0.27 0.95 14.75
N LYS A 33 -0.84 -0.24 14.68
CA LYS A 33 -0.80 -1.08 13.46
C LYS A 33 -1.52 -0.39 12.31
N ASP A 34 -2.69 0.18 12.58
CA ASP A 34 -3.46 0.96 11.61
C ASP A 34 -2.67 2.18 11.12
N ALA A 35 -2.03 2.92 12.02
CA ALA A 35 -1.20 4.06 11.63
C ALA A 35 -0.02 3.63 10.76
N VAL A 36 0.70 2.56 11.12
CA VAL A 36 1.82 2.04 10.32
C VAL A 36 1.34 1.58 8.93
N ALA A 37 0.21 0.89 8.85
CA ALA A 37 -0.37 0.46 7.57
C ALA A 37 -0.74 1.67 6.69
N LYS A 38 -1.36 2.71 7.28
CA LYS A 38 -1.67 3.95 6.56
C LYS A 38 -0.42 4.65 6.03
N TYR A 39 0.64 4.73 6.82
CA TYR A 39 1.91 5.31 6.38
C TYR A 39 2.57 4.50 5.25
N ALA A 40 2.54 3.17 5.34
CA ALA A 40 3.09 2.30 4.30
C ALA A 40 2.33 2.47 2.97
N LEU A 41 1.00 2.53 3.02
CA LEU A 41 0.18 2.73 1.83
C LEU A 41 0.40 4.10 1.19
N LEU A 42 0.55 5.16 2.01
CA LEU A 42 0.89 6.50 1.50
C LEU A 42 2.24 6.51 0.78
N GLU A 43 3.23 5.80 1.33
CA GLU A 43 4.54 5.66 0.72
C GLU A 43 4.46 4.90 -0.61
N GLU A 44 3.66 3.84 -0.66
CA GLU A 44 3.40 3.05 -1.87
C GLU A 44 2.77 3.91 -2.99
N TYR A 45 1.74 4.70 -2.67
CA TYR A 45 1.16 5.67 -3.62
C TYR A 45 2.19 6.70 -4.10
N SER A 46 3.05 7.20 -3.20
CA SER A 46 4.10 8.14 -3.59
C SER A 46 5.12 7.53 -4.54
N TYR A 47 5.52 6.26 -4.33
CA TYR A 47 6.44 5.56 -5.22
C TYR A 47 5.79 5.21 -6.55
N ALA A 48 4.57 4.68 -6.53
CA ALA A 48 3.82 4.34 -7.72
C ALA A 48 3.60 5.60 -8.58
N GLY A 49 3.10 6.68 -7.99
CA GLY A 49 2.87 7.94 -8.69
C GLY A 49 4.16 8.54 -9.27
N GLY A 50 5.25 8.56 -8.49
CA GLY A 50 6.54 9.06 -8.97
C GLY A 50 7.15 8.20 -10.09
N THR A 51 7.07 6.87 -9.97
CA THR A 51 7.68 5.92 -10.92
C THR A 51 6.90 5.82 -12.22
N LEU A 52 5.57 5.85 -12.14
CA LEU A 52 4.67 5.77 -13.29
C LEU A 52 4.34 7.15 -13.89
N HIS A 53 4.97 8.22 -13.40
CA HIS A 53 4.74 9.61 -13.84
C HIS A 53 3.28 10.07 -13.73
N MET A 54 2.59 9.65 -12.67
CA MET A 54 1.19 9.97 -12.43
C MET A 54 1.04 11.19 -11.52
N GLU A 55 -0.12 11.84 -11.60
CA GLU A 55 -0.54 12.85 -10.63
C GLU A 55 -1.41 12.18 -9.55
N ALA A 56 -1.37 12.69 -8.32
CA ALA A 56 -2.21 12.19 -7.23
C ALA A 56 -3.31 13.22 -6.91
N ASP A 57 -4.57 12.79 -6.97
CA ASP A 57 -5.68 13.54 -6.37
C ASP A 57 -5.80 13.15 -4.90
N THR A 58 -5.58 14.12 -4.02
CA THR A 58 -5.66 13.95 -2.56
C THR A 58 -6.87 14.65 -1.96
N SER A 59 -7.82 15.12 -2.77
CA SER A 59 -8.92 15.96 -2.31
C SER A 59 -9.85 15.26 -1.32
N GLU A 60 -10.09 13.95 -1.48
CA GLU A 60 -10.86 13.14 -0.52
C GLU A 60 -10.00 12.74 0.69
N TYR A 61 -8.74 12.32 0.47
CA TYR A 61 -7.77 12.08 1.54
C TYR A 61 -7.63 13.27 2.51
N ASP A 62 -7.58 14.50 2.00
CA ASP A 62 -7.46 15.70 2.82
C ASP A 62 -8.67 15.92 3.76
N GLN A 63 -9.82 15.31 3.44
CA GLN A 63 -11.04 15.36 4.25
C GLN A 63 -11.14 14.19 5.23
N THR A 64 -10.74 12.99 4.82
CA THR A 64 -10.94 11.75 5.58
C THR A 64 -9.72 11.32 6.39
N GLY A 65 -8.52 11.66 5.92
CA GLY A 65 -7.25 11.12 6.39
C GLY A 65 -7.08 9.61 6.12
N ASP A 66 -7.82 9.05 5.15
CA ASP A 66 -7.69 7.66 4.73
C ASP A 66 -6.89 7.58 3.41
N PRO A 67 -5.67 7.01 3.41
CA PRO A 67 -4.86 6.90 2.20
C PRO A 67 -5.51 6.10 1.06
N ASN A 68 -6.53 5.29 1.35
CA ASN A 68 -7.31 4.62 0.30
C ASN A 68 -8.11 5.59 -0.58
N ASP A 69 -8.30 6.83 -0.12
CA ASP A 69 -9.02 7.88 -0.83
C ASP A 69 -8.07 8.75 -1.68
N ILE A 70 -6.84 8.27 -1.92
CA ILE A 70 -5.90 8.87 -2.88
C ILE A 70 -6.13 8.20 -4.24
N GLU A 71 -6.38 9.00 -5.26
CA GLU A 71 -6.51 8.52 -6.63
C GLU A 71 -5.26 8.88 -7.44
N LEU A 72 -4.66 7.89 -8.12
CA LEU A 72 -3.58 8.13 -9.06
C LEU A 72 -4.16 8.32 -10.46
N MET A 73 -3.84 9.46 -11.08
CA MET A 73 -4.30 9.85 -12.40
C MET A 73 -3.16 9.73 -13.41
N PRO A 74 -3.31 8.91 -14.47
CA PRO A 74 -2.29 8.77 -15.49
C PRO A 74 -2.09 10.08 -16.25
N THR A 75 -0.85 10.35 -16.65
CA THR A 75 -0.48 11.49 -17.49
C THR A 75 -0.04 11.02 -18.88
N ASP A 76 0.22 11.96 -19.79
CA ASP A 76 0.85 11.65 -21.09
C ASP A 76 2.16 10.87 -20.92
N LEU A 77 2.95 11.19 -19.89
CA LEU A 77 4.20 10.47 -19.59
C LEU A 77 3.95 9.05 -19.08
N THR A 78 2.84 8.83 -18.36
CA THR A 78 2.41 7.47 -17.98
C THR A 78 2.13 6.63 -19.22
N TYR A 79 1.38 7.17 -20.19
CA TYR A 79 1.07 6.45 -21.42
C TYR A 79 2.31 6.20 -22.30
N ASP A 80 3.22 7.18 -22.39
CA ASP A 80 4.51 7.00 -23.08
C ASP A 80 5.34 5.88 -22.43
N LEU A 81 5.34 5.80 -21.09
CA LEU A 81 6.01 4.74 -20.35
C LEU A 81 5.38 3.37 -20.64
N LEU A 82 4.05 3.27 -20.57
CA LEU A 82 3.32 2.02 -20.81
C LEU A 82 3.52 1.51 -22.24
N GLN A 83 3.43 2.38 -23.25
CA GLN A 83 3.64 2.00 -24.65
C GLN A 83 5.07 1.48 -24.88
N ARG A 84 6.08 2.12 -24.28
CA ARG A 84 7.47 1.67 -24.40
C ARG A 84 7.68 0.34 -23.69
N TRP A 85 7.07 0.16 -22.52
CA TRP A 85 7.17 -1.07 -21.77
C TRP A 85 6.52 -2.24 -22.52
N GLU A 86 5.31 -2.06 -23.05
CA GLU A 86 4.62 -3.05 -23.88
C GLU A 86 5.50 -3.49 -25.06
N ALA A 87 6.03 -2.54 -25.82
CA ALA A 87 6.92 -2.83 -26.95
C ALA A 87 8.21 -3.55 -26.55
N ILE A 88 8.74 -3.30 -25.34
CA ILE A 88 9.92 -4.00 -24.80
C ILE A 88 9.56 -5.44 -24.41
N ALA A 89 8.41 -5.64 -23.76
CA ALA A 89 7.95 -6.95 -23.32
C ALA A 89 7.66 -7.89 -24.51
N GLU A 90 7.19 -7.35 -25.64
CA GLU A 90 7.00 -8.13 -26.87
C GLU A 90 8.31 -8.76 -27.40
N VAL A 91 9.45 -8.07 -27.22
CA VAL A 91 10.74 -8.52 -27.76
C VAL A 91 11.66 -9.18 -26.73
N ILE A 92 11.43 -8.92 -25.44
CA ILE A 92 12.17 -9.50 -24.32
C ILE A 92 11.14 -10.20 -23.41
N PRO A 93 10.85 -11.50 -23.64
CA PRO A 93 9.78 -12.22 -22.94
C PRO A 93 10.01 -12.46 -21.44
N THR A 94 11.17 -12.09 -20.90
CA THR A 94 11.44 -12.13 -19.45
C THR A 94 10.97 -10.87 -18.74
N ILE A 95 10.59 -9.83 -19.48
CA ILE A 95 10.01 -8.60 -18.93
C ILE A 95 8.49 -8.73 -19.07
N ASP A 96 7.78 -8.80 -17.96
CA ASP A 96 6.32 -8.93 -17.97
C ASP A 96 5.65 -7.57 -18.23
N TYR A 97 4.57 -7.55 -18.99
CA TYR A 97 3.72 -6.37 -19.15
C TYR A 97 2.33 -6.64 -18.51
N PRO A 98 1.88 -5.83 -17.55
CA PRO A 98 0.68 -6.13 -16.77
C PRO A 98 -0.59 -5.61 -17.46
N GLU A 99 -0.92 -6.17 -18.63
CA GLU A 99 -2.06 -5.73 -19.48
C GLU A 99 -3.37 -5.64 -18.69
N GLU A 100 -3.74 -6.69 -17.94
CA GLU A 100 -4.97 -6.70 -17.15
C GLU A 100 -5.01 -5.63 -16.05
N ALA A 101 -3.88 -5.29 -15.44
CA ALA A 101 -3.82 -4.28 -14.38
C ALA A 101 -3.95 -2.88 -14.98
N VAL A 102 -3.34 -2.64 -16.15
CA VAL A 102 -3.50 -1.39 -16.90
C VAL A 102 -4.96 -1.19 -17.30
N GLU A 103 -5.63 -2.21 -17.83
CA GLU A 103 -7.04 -2.12 -18.22
C GLU A 103 -7.98 -1.85 -17.03
N LYS A 104 -7.64 -2.37 -15.85
CA LYS A 104 -8.42 -2.18 -14.61
C LYS A 104 -8.02 -0.93 -13.84
N GLU A 105 -7.02 -0.18 -14.32
CA GLU A 105 -6.42 0.96 -13.62
C GLU A 105 -5.92 0.60 -12.20
N ASP A 106 -5.43 -0.63 -12.02
CA ASP A 106 -4.80 -1.08 -10.78
C ASP A 106 -3.33 -0.64 -10.74
N TRP A 107 -3.13 0.66 -10.48
CA TRP A 107 -1.82 1.30 -10.59
C TRP A 107 -0.77 0.78 -9.61
N LEU A 108 -1.20 0.26 -8.45
CA LEU A 108 -0.28 -0.38 -7.50
C LEU A 108 0.23 -1.72 -8.04
N GLU A 109 -0.63 -2.50 -8.69
CA GLU A 109 -0.20 -3.74 -9.37
C GLU A 109 0.68 -3.46 -10.59
N VAL A 110 0.38 -2.40 -11.36
CA VAL A 110 1.24 -1.95 -12.46
C VAL A 110 2.63 -1.58 -11.93
N PHE A 111 2.70 -0.80 -10.85
CA PHE A 111 3.97 -0.44 -10.20
C PHE A 111 4.72 -1.67 -9.67
N SER A 112 4.03 -2.58 -8.99
CA SER A 112 4.59 -3.84 -8.47
C SER A 112 5.23 -4.66 -9.58
N THR A 113 4.52 -4.81 -10.72
CA THR A 113 5.04 -5.55 -11.88
C THR A 113 6.29 -4.89 -12.47
N LEU A 114 6.30 -3.55 -12.58
CA LEU A 114 7.48 -2.82 -13.04
C LEU A 114 8.68 -3.01 -12.10
N ALA A 115 8.44 -2.95 -10.78
CA ALA A 115 9.47 -3.16 -9.77
C ALA A 115 10.05 -4.59 -9.81
N ASN A 116 9.19 -5.59 -10.03
CA ASN A 116 9.61 -7.00 -10.15
C ASN A 116 10.48 -7.24 -11.39
N ASN A 117 10.20 -6.56 -12.49
CA ASN A 117 11.00 -6.64 -13.72
C ASN A 117 12.40 -6.05 -13.61
N ARG A 118 12.74 -5.35 -12.52
CA ARG A 118 13.99 -4.58 -12.41
C ARG A 118 15.23 -5.39 -12.80
N PHE A 119 15.39 -6.59 -12.25
CA PHE A 119 16.58 -7.41 -12.50
C PHE A 119 16.61 -7.95 -13.92
N ASP A 120 15.46 -8.36 -14.47
CA ASP A 120 15.36 -8.83 -15.85
C ASP A 120 15.64 -7.71 -16.86
N MET A 121 15.20 -6.48 -16.55
CA MET A 121 15.52 -5.29 -17.34
C MET A 121 17.02 -4.92 -17.27
N GLU A 122 17.62 -4.97 -16.08
CA GLU A 122 19.06 -4.75 -15.90
C GLU A 122 19.88 -5.79 -16.69
N GLU A 123 19.55 -7.08 -16.57
CA GLU A 123 20.23 -8.16 -17.29
C GLU A 123 20.05 -8.04 -18.82
N ALA A 124 18.83 -7.72 -19.28
CA ALA A 124 18.57 -7.51 -20.70
C ALA A 124 19.37 -6.32 -21.25
N SER A 125 19.48 -5.24 -20.49
CA SER A 125 20.29 -4.07 -20.85
C SER A 125 21.78 -4.41 -20.98
N GLU A 126 22.34 -5.17 -20.03
CA GLU A 126 23.74 -5.62 -20.08
C GLU A 126 24.02 -6.48 -21.31
N LYS A 127 23.17 -7.47 -21.58
CA LYS A 127 23.30 -8.35 -22.75
C LYS A 127 23.21 -7.61 -24.08
N LEU A 128 22.40 -6.55 -24.15
CA LEU A 128 22.33 -5.71 -25.34
C LEU A 128 23.59 -4.86 -25.51
N ALA A 129 24.13 -4.32 -24.41
CA ALA A 129 25.37 -3.52 -24.44
C ALA A 129 26.60 -4.33 -24.87
N GLU A 130 26.67 -5.62 -24.52
CA GLU A 130 27.76 -6.51 -24.96
C GLU A 130 27.73 -6.85 -26.45
N ARG A 131 26.58 -6.65 -27.12
CA ARG A 131 26.38 -6.98 -28.54
C ARG A 131 26.64 -5.82 -29.50
N VAL A 132 26.90 -4.62 -28.98
CA VAL A 132 27.20 -3.39 -29.75
C VAL A 132 28.71 -3.18 -29.82
#